data_AF-A0A6N4R0R9-F1
#
_entry.id   AF-A0A6N4R0R9-F1
#
_cell.length_a   1.000
_cell.length_b   1.000
_cell.length_c   1.000
_cell.angle_alpha   90.00
_cell.angle_beta   90.00
_cell.angle_gamma   90.00
#
_symmetry.space_group_name_H-M   'P 1'
#
loop_
_entity.id
_entity.type
_entity.pdbx_description
1 polymer ?
#
loop_
_entity_poly.entity_id
_entity_poly.type
_entity_poly.pdbx_seq_one_letter_code
_entity_poly.pdbx_strand_id
1 'polypeptide(L)'
;MFAGLTDFLTGAYLVMGLVALAAYAPQLWAFYTRPEVCAATPLVTWSLWACQTVVFFLYAVVVNGDPKFMTTTFLFMCATMACLALILRGRKLHFAARATANNVVVLKAA
;
A
#
# COMPACT_ATOMS: atom_id res chain seq x y z
N MET A 1 33.13 2.23 19.94
CA MET A 1 32.32 3.35 20.47
C MET A 1 31.07 3.58 19.59
N PHE A 2 30.30 2.53 19.26
CA PHE A 2 29.09 2.66 18.41
C PHE A 2 27.92 1.76 18.84
N ALA A 3 28.04 0.95 19.90
CA ALA A 3 26.97 0.06 20.34
C ALA A 3 25.66 0.82 20.65
N GLY A 4 25.75 1.93 21.40
CA GLY A 4 24.57 2.74 21.71
C GLY A 4 23.90 3.40 20.50
N LEU A 5 24.66 3.72 19.44
CA LEU A 5 24.09 4.29 18.21
C LEU A 5 23.33 3.22 17.42
N THR A 6 23.89 2.02 17.31
CA THR A 6 23.24 0.91 16.63
C THR A 6 21.93 0.53 17.34
N ASP A 7 21.95 0.39 18.65
CA ASP A 7 20.74 0.04 19.43
C ASP A 7 19.65 1.11 19.31
N PHE A 8 20.04 2.39 19.34
CA PHE A 8 19.13 3.51 19.14
C PHE A 8 18.49 3.48 17.74
N LEU A 9 19.30 3.33 16.68
CA LEU A 9 18.81 3.28 15.30
C LEU A 9 17.86 2.09 15.10
N THR A 10 18.24 0.91 15.58
CA THR A 10 17.40 -0.29 15.54
C THR A 10 16.06 -0.09 16.25
N GLY A 11 16.03 0.58 17.41
CA GLY A 11 14.80 0.96 18.09
C GLY A 11 13.96 1.94 17.28
N ALA A 12 14.60 2.95 16.68
CA ALA A 12 13.93 3.96 15.87
C ALA A 12 13.23 3.37 14.63
N TYR A 13 13.88 2.45 13.90
CA TYR A 13 13.25 1.83 12.72
C TYR A 13 12.02 0.98 13.09
N LEU A 14 12.04 0.28 14.23
CA LEU A 14 10.87 -0.47 14.72
C LEU A 14 9.68 0.45 15.01
N VAL A 15 9.92 1.55 15.72
CA VAL A 15 8.88 2.56 16.01
C VAL A 15 8.34 3.15 14.71
N MET A 16 9.22 3.53 13.79
CA MET A 16 8.82 4.05 12.47
C MET A 16 8.00 3.02 11.67
N GLY A 17 8.34 1.74 11.75
CA GLY A 17 7.58 0.66 11.13
C GLY A 17 6.15 0.57 11.66
N LEU A 18 5.97 0.65 12.98
CA LEU A 18 4.66 0.63 13.61
C LEU A 18 3.84 1.88 13.28
N VAL A 19 4.45 3.06 13.29
CA VAL A 19 3.81 4.32 12.91
C VAL A 19 3.37 4.27 11.45
N ALA A 20 4.23 3.77 10.55
CA ALA A 20 3.88 3.60 9.14
C ALA A 20 2.70 2.63 8.97
N LEU A 21 2.71 1.49 9.65
CA LEU A 21 1.61 0.51 9.59
C LEU A 21 0.28 1.13 10.06
N ALA A 22 0.30 1.84 11.20
CA ALA A 22 -0.87 2.53 11.73
C ALA A 22 -1.37 3.62 10.77
N ALA A 23 -0.48 4.33 10.10
CA ALA A 23 -0.82 5.36 9.12
C ALA A 23 -1.49 4.78 7.87
N TYR A 24 -1.22 3.53 7.48
CA TYR A 24 -1.90 2.88 6.36
C TYR A 24 -3.32 2.42 6.69
N ALA A 25 -3.67 2.19 7.95
CA ALA A 25 -5.00 1.71 8.35
C ALA A 25 -6.16 2.56 7.80
N PRO A 26 -6.19 3.90 7.98
CA PRO A 26 -7.26 4.73 7.43
C PRO A 26 -7.28 4.70 5.89
N GLN A 27 -6.12 4.58 5.24
CA GLN A 27 -6.02 4.53 3.78
C GLN A 27 -6.52 3.21 3.20
N LEU A 28 -6.17 2.08 3.82
CA LEU A 28 -6.69 0.76 3.48
C LEU A 28 -8.21 0.70 3.65
N TRP A 29 -8.71 1.26 4.77
CA TRP A 29 -10.15 1.35 5.01
C TRP A 29 -10.86 2.16 3.93
N ALA A 30 -10.32 3.32 3.57
CA ALA A 30 -10.88 4.16 2.51
C ALA A 30 -10.91 3.44 1.17
N PHE A 31 -9.82 2.77 0.77
CA PHE A 31 -9.79 2.02 -0.49
C PHE A 31 -10.71 0.79 -0.50
N TYR A 32 -10.93 0.17 0.67
CA TYR A 32 -11.82 -0.96 0.77
C TYR A 32 -13.30 -0.55 0.62
N THR A 33 -13.69 0.54 1.26
CA THR A 33 -15.09 0.99 1.40
C THR A 33 -15.55 1.94 0.30
N ARG A 34 -14.63 2.66 -0.37
CA ARG A 34 -14.96 3.76 -1.29
C ARG A 34 -14.31 3.59 -2.67
N PRO A 35 -14.93 2.85 -3.60
CA PRO A 35 -14.40 2.61 -4.94
C PRO A 35 -14.08 3.89 -5.74
N GLU A 36 -14.81 4.98 -5.50
CA GLU A 36 -14.59 6.27 -6.15
C GLU A 36 -13.24 6.90 -5.75
N VAL A 37 -12.79 6.67 -4.52
CA VAL A 37 -11.47 7.12 -4.05
C VAL A 37 -10.37 6.37 -4.79
N CYS A 38 -10.53 5.07 -5.02
CA CYS A 38 -9.60 4.25 -5.79
C CYS A 38 -9.49 4.71 -7.25
N ALA A 39 -10.59 5.19 -7.85
CA ALA A 39 -10.59 5.73 -9.21
C ALA A 39 -9.78 7.04 -9.31
N ALA A 40 -9.85 7.91 -8.31
CA ALA A 40 -9.08 9.16 -8.24
C ALA A 40 -7.61 8.96 -7.85
N THR A 41 -7.28 7.85 -7.20
CA THR A 41 -5.93 7.57 -6.69
C THR A 41 -4.95 7.24 -7.83
N PRO A 42 -3.74 7.85 -7.89
CA PRO A 42 -2.80 7.66 -9.00
C PRO A 42 -2.16 6.26 -8.99
N LEU A 43 -2.51 5.42 -9.97
CA LEU A 43 -2.05 4.03 -10.04
C LEU A 43 -0.53 3.92 -10.22
N VAL A 44 0.08 4.76 -11.06
CA VAL A 44 1.52 4.73 -11.34
C VAL A 44 2.33 4.96 -10.06
N THR A 45 1.95 5.96 -9.25
CA THR A 45 2.61 6.26 -7.98
C THR A 45 2.57 5.07 -7.02
N TRP A 46 1.40 4.43 -6.87
CA TRP A 46 1.25 3.27 -5.99
C TRP A 46 1.98 2.03 -6.50
N SER A 47 2.05 1.83 -7.81
CA SER A 47 2.84 0.77 -8.42
C SER A 47 4.34 0.96 -8.16
N LEU A 48 4.85 2.19 -8.28
CA LEU A 48 6.25 2.50 -7.99
C LEU A 48 6.57 2.30 -6.50
N TRP A 49 5.68 2.75 -5.61
CA TRP A 49 5.84 2.53 -4.17
C TRP A 49 5.84 1.05 -3.80
N ALA A 50 4.89 0.27 -4.33
CA ALA A 50 4.84 -1.17 -4.12
C ALA A 50 6.15 -1.84 -4.57
N CYS A 51 6.61 -1.53 -5.79
CA CYS A 51 7.87 -2.05 -6.34
C CYS A 51 9.07 -1.67 -5.44
N GLN A 52 9.17 -0.40 -5.04
CA GLN A 52 10.24 0.07 -4.15
C GLN A 52 10.26 -0.69 -2.83
N THR A 53 9.10 -0.92 -2.20
CA THR A 53 9.02 -1.64 -0.94
C THR A 53 9.39 -3.12 -1.05
N VAL A 54 9.11 -3.76 -2.19
CA VAL A 54 9.60 -5.11 -2.49
C VAL A 54 11.13 -5.12 -2.57
N VAL A 55 11.73 -4.17 -3.29
CA VAL A 55 13.20 -4.05 -3.39
C VAL A 55 13.84 -3.81 -2.02
N PHE A 56 13.22 -2.97 -1.17
CA PHE A 56 13.70 -2.73 0.20
C PHE A 56 13.65 -3.98 1.07
N PHE A 57 12.57 -4.75 0.98
CA PHE A 57 12.47 -6.02 1.69
C PHE A 57 13.52 -7.03 1.19
N LEU A 58 13.72 -7.14 -0.13
CA LEU A 58 14.76 -8.00 -0.70
C LEU A 58 16.16 -7.60 -0.23
N TYR A 59 16.47 -6.30 -0.19
CA TYR A 59 17.72 -5.80 0.36
C TYR A 59 17.86 -6.16 1.85
N ALA A 60 16.80 -5.98 2.63
CA ALA A 60 16.81 -6.31 4.06
C ALA A 60 17.14 -7.81 4.29
N VAL A 61 16.57 -8.68 3.47
CA VAL A 61 16.76 -10.14 3.55
C VAL A 61 18.12 -10.59 3.05
N VAL A 62 18.53 -10.13 1.86
CA VAL A 62 19.70 -10.66 1.14
C VAL A 62 21.01 -9.98 1.58
N VAL A 63 20.96 -8.69 1.89
CA VAL A 63 22.17 -7.88 2.11
C VAL A 63 22.33 -7.49 3.58
N ASN A 64 21.27 -6.97 4.21
CA ASN A 64 21.40 -6.37 5.53
C ASN A 64 21.46 -7.38 6.68
N GLY A 65 20.63 -8.43 6.65
CA GLY A 65 20.69 -9.51 7.65
C GLY A 65 20.04 -9.21 9.01
N ASP A 66 19.68 -7.95 9.34
CA ASP A 66 19.01 -7.62 10.62
C ASP A 66 17.52 -8.05 10.60
N PRO A 67 17.09 -8.99 11.47
CA PRO A 67 15.70 -9.44 11.55
C PRO A 67 14.69 -8.33 11.82
N LYS A 68 15.04 -7.30 12.62
CA LYS A 68 14.12 -6.21 12.95
C LYS A 68 13.84 -5.32 11.75
N PHE A 69 14.88 -5.05 10.96
CA PHE A 69 14.75 -4.33 9.69
C PHE A 69 13.99 -5.14 8.65
N MET A 70 14.22 -6.47 8.58
CA MET A 70 13.44 -7.38 7.74
C MET A 70 11.95 -7.34 8.08
N THR A 71 11.58 -7.46 9.36
CA THR A 71 10.17 -7.39 9.78
C THR A 71 9.54 -6.04 9.44
N THR A 72 10.26 -4.95 9.68
CA THR A 72 9.76 -3.60 9.39
C THR A 72 9.50 -3.38 7.90
N THR A 73 10.47 -3.74 7.05
CA THR A 73 10.34 -3.60 5.60
C THR A 73 9.31 -4.57 5.00
N PHE A 74 9.18 -5.77 5.56
CA PHE A 74 8.13 -6.73 5.21
C PHE A 74 6.73 -6.17 5.46
N LEU A 75 6.48 -5.64 6.66
CA LEU A 75 5.20 -5.02 7.01
C LEU A 75 4.85 -3.85 6.09
N PHE A 76 5.85 -3.02 5.77
CA PHE A 76 5.69 -1.92 4.84
C PHE A 76 5.35 -2.38 3.42
N MET A 77 6.04 -3.42 2.93
CA MET A 77 5.73 -4.08 1.66
C MET A 77 4.30 -4.65 1.64
N CYS A 78 3.87 -5.33 2.71
CA CYS A 78 2.50 -5.85 2.78
C CYS A 78 1.45 -4.73 2.71
N ALA A 79 1.67 -3.61 3.41
CA ALA A 79 0.75 -2.48 3.41
C ALA A 79 0.63 -1.82 2.04
N THR A 80 1.74 -1.54 1.36
CA THR A 80 1.73 -0.93 0.02
C THR A 80 1.12 -1.86 -1.03
N MET A 81 1.42 -3.16 -0.97
CA MET A 81 0.83 -4.17 -1.84
C MET A 81 -0.68 -4.30 -1.62
N ALA A 82 -1.14 -4.28 -0.37
CA ALA A 82 -2.56 -4.28 -0.04
C ALA A 82 -3.28 -3.03 -0.57
N CYS A 83 -2.69 -1.85 -0.41
CA CYS A 83 -3.20 -0.62 -1.01
C CYS A 83 -3.32 -0.73 -2.54
N LEU A 84 -2.27 -1.18 -3.22
CA LEU A 84 -2.28 -1.35 -4.67
C LEU A 84 -3.38 -2.33 -5.12
N ALA A 85 -3.51 -3.47 -4.43
CA ALA A 85 -4.55 -4.46 -4.72
C ALA A 85 -5.96 -3.88 -4.54
N LEU A 86 -6.19 -3.11 -3.48
CA LEU A 86 -7.47 -2.46 -3.22
C LEU A 86 -7.78 -1.35 -4.23
N ILE A 87 -6.77 -0.59 -4.69
CA ILE A 87 -6.93 0.40 -5.76
C ILE A 87 -7.39 -0.28 -7.05
N LEU A 88 -6.74 -1.39 -7.44
CA LEU A 88 -7.11 -2.15 -8.64
C LEU A 88 -8.54 -2.71 -8.53
N ARG A 89 -8.90 -3.29 -7.37
CA ARG A 89 -10.26 -3.75 -7.08
C ARG A 89 -11.27 -2.62 -7.18
N GLY A 90 -11.04 -1.50 -6.49
CA GLY A 90 -11.95 -0.36 -6.44
C GLY A 90 -12.16 0.26 -7.83
N ARG A 91 -11.11 0.38 -8.63
CA ARG A 91 -11.22 0.83 -10.04
C ARG A 91 -12.09 -0.09 -10.87
N LYS A 92 -11.90 -1.42 -10.76
CA LYS A 92 -12.72 -2.40 -11.47
C LYS A 92 -14.20 -2.26 -11.11
N LEU A 93 -14.51 -2.12 -9.81
CA LEU A 93 -15.90 -1.94 -9.33
C LEU A 93 -16.51 -0.62 -9.82
N HIS A 94 -15.76 0.48 -9.76
CA HIS A 94 -16.23 1.80 -10.19
C HIS A 94 -16.56 1.86 -11.68
N PHE A 95 -15.68 1.30 -12.53
CA PHE A 95 -15.93 1.28 -13.98
C PHE A 95 -17.06 0.33 -14.37
N ALA A 96 -17.19 -0.82 -13.69
CA ALA A 96 -18.33 -1.73 -13.91
C ALA A 96 -19.66 -1.04 -13.59
N ALA A 97 -19.76 -0.34 -12.45
CA ALA A 97 -20.96 0.38 -12.07
C ALA A 97 -21.36 1.47 -13.09
N ARG A 98 -20.37 2.21 -13.63
CA ARG A 98 -20.60 3.21 -14.68
C ARG A 98 -21.08 2.59 -16.00
N ALA A 99 -20.52 1.45 -16.39
CA ALA A 99 -20.96 0.75 -17.60
C ALA A 99 -22.42 0.31 -17.49
N THR A 100 -22.83 -0.24 -16.34
CA THR A 100 -24.22 -0.62 -16.10
C THR A 100 -25.15 0.60 -16.14
N ALA A 101 -24.78 1.70 -15.50
CA ALA A 101 -25.60 2.92 -15.50
C ALA A 101 -25.81 3.48 -16.92
N ASN A 102 -24.75 3.52 -17.74
CA ASN A 102 -24.84 3.98 -19.12
C ASN A 102 -25.77 3.11 -19.96
N ASN A 103 -25.70 1.77 -19.81
CA ASN A 103 -26.58 0.85 -20.53
C ASN A 103 -28.06 1.05 -20.19
N VAL A 104 -28.38 1.32 -18.92
CA VAL A 104 -29.76 1.59 -18.48
C VAL A 104 -30.30 2.89 -19.09
N VAL A 105 -29.47 3.93 -19.19
CA VAL A 105 -29.87 5.21 -19.82
C VAL A 105 -30.17 5.01 -21.31
N VAL A 106 -29.34 4.26 -22.03
CA VAL A 106 -29.55 3.96 -23.45
C VAL A 106 -30.85 3.19 -23.66
N LEU A 107 -31.16 2.18 -22.83
CA LEU A 107 -32.40 1.41 -22.94
C LEU A 107 -33.67 2.21 -22.66
N LYS A 108 -33.60 3.27 -21.83
CA LYS A 108 -34.75 4.15 -21.57
C LYS A 108 -34.98 5.20 -22.67
N ALA A 109 -34.00 5.41 -23.54
CA ALA A 109 -34.06 6.39 -24.62
C ALA A 109 -34.45 5.78 -25.98
N ALA A 110 -34.53 4.46 -26.07
CA ALA A 110 -34.97 3.68 -27.23
C ALA A 110 -36.43 3.23 -27.08
#